data_AF-A0A2M7L9Z1-F1
#
_entry.id   AF-A0A2M7L9Z1-F1
#
_cell.length_a   1.000
_cell.length_b   1.000
_cell.length_c   1.000
_cell.angle_alpha   90.00
_cell.angle_beta   90.00
_cell.angle_gamma   90.00
#
_symmetry.space_group_name_H-M   'P 1'
#
loop_
_entity.id
_entity.type
_entity.pdbx_description
1 polymer ?
#
loop_
_entity_poly.entity_id
_entity_poly.type
_entity_poly.pdbx_seq_one_letter_code
_entity_poly.pdbx_strand_id
1 'polypeptide(L)'
;MAAANPDALSQLRDIHLPQMISWWPPAPGWWLLLVTACLLVAGCWYLWRRRRSTYRKPALKTILTEALREFDHVNSALQSGESSAMAELSVLMRRVAVQLDSEAAGVTGEAWLQWLDSRWQQQDFTAGAGRALVESPYRAVSAADALALSCVCRDWLEAQR
;
A
#
# COMPACT_ATOMS: atom_id res chain seq x y z
N MET A 1 -28.52 23.50 -95.65
CA MET A 1 -27.41 24.14 -94.90
C MET A 1 -28.01 24.77 -93.65
N ALA A 2 -27.97 24.07 -92.52
CA ALA A 2 -28.36 24.64 -91.22
C ALA A 2 -27.08 25.18 -90.56
N ALA A 3 -27.05 26.48 -90.27
CA ALA A 3 -25.94 27.13 -89.60
C ALA A 3 -25.82 26.55 -88.18
N ALA A 4 -24.70 25.89 -87.90
CA ALA A 4 -24.33 25.49 -86.55
C ALA A 4 -24.09 26.77 -85.73
N ASN A 5 -24.92 26.99 -84.72
CA ASN A 5 -24.80 28.13 -83.80
C ASN A 5 -23.48 27.99 -83.02
N PRO A 6 -22.51 28.90 -83.18
CA PRO A 6 -21.22 28.84 -82.48
C PRO A 6 -21.33 29.11 -80.97
N ASP A 7 -22.50 29.56 -80.50
CA ASP A 7 -22.77 29.88 -79.09
C ASP A 7 -23.16 28.67 -78.22
N ALA A 8 -23.30 27.47 -78.79
CA ALA A 8 -23.61 26.29 -77.98
C ALA A 8 -22.42 25.84 -77.11
N LEU A 9 -21.19 26.22 -77.47
CA LEU A 9 -19.96 25.85 -76.76
C LEU A 9 -19.56 26.87 -75.67
N SER A 10 -20.09 28.10 -75.72
CA SER A 10 -19.83 29.15 -74.72
C SER A 10 -20.65 28.97 -73.44
N GLN A 11 -21.61 28.03 -73.43
CA GLN A 11 -22.41 27.64 -72.26
C GLN A 11 -21.82 26.46 -71.47
N LEU A 12 -20.61 25.99 -71.78
CA LEU A 12 -19.90 25.04 -70.93
C LEU A 12 -19.40 25.76 -69.67
N ARG A 13 -20.27 25.81 -68.67
CA ARG A 13 -20.00 26.36 -67.34
C ARG A 13 -18.89 25.54 -66.67
N ASP A 14 -17.82 26.22 -66.27
CA ASP A 14 -16.67 25.67 -65.56
C ASP A 14 -17.11 24.73 -64.43
N ILE A 15 -16.56 23.51 -64.43
CA ILE A 15 -16.80 22.53 -63.37
C ILE A 15 -15.98 22.99 -62.16
N HIS A 16 -16.62 23.66 -61.23
CA HIS A 16 -16.02 23.94 -59.92
C HIS A 16 -15.83 22.61 -59.17
N LEU A 17 -14.59 22.13 -59.06
CA LEU A 17 -14.26 21.08 -58.09
C LEU A 17 -14.44 21.65 -56.67
N PRO A 18 -15.12 20.93 -55.76
CA PRO A 18 -15.21 21.37 -54.38
C PRO A 18 -13.79 21.42 -53.80
N GLN A 19 -13.40 22.58 -53.28
CA GLN A 19 -12.17 22.73 -52.52
C GLN A 19 -12.15 21.67 -51.42
N MET A 20 -11.03 20.95 -51.30
CA MET A 20 -10.87 19.87 -50.32
C MET A 20 -11.34 20.36 -48.95
N ILE A 21 -12.36 19.68 -48.41
CA ILE A 21 -12.93 20.03 -47.11
C ILE A 21 -11.80 19.85 -46.10
N SER A 22 -11.21 20.98 -45.68
CA SER A 22 -10.23 21.02 -44.61
C SER A 22 -10.88 20.39 -43.38
N TRP A 23 -10.35 19.25 -42.90
CA TRP A 23 -11.00 18.38 -41.90
C TRP A 23 -11.06 18.99 -40.48
N TRP A 24 -10.93 20.31 -40.36
CA TRP A 24 -10.60 21.05 -39.14
C TRP A 24 -11.80 21.90 -38.68
N PRO A 25 -12.09 22.02 -37.37
CA PRO A 25 -11.55 21.29 -36.23
C PRO A 25 -12.42 20.05 -35.93
N PRO A 26 -11.87 19.00 -35.27
CA PRO A 26 -12.71 17.96 -34.71
C PRO A 26 -13.76 18.63 -33.84
N ALA A 27 -15.04 18.40 -34.16
CA ALA A 27 -16.17 19.02 -33.50
C ALA A 27 -15.95 19.03 -31.97
N PRO A 28 -16.28 20.12 -31.26
CA PRO A 28 -15.94 20.31 -29.84
C PRO A 28 -16.38 19.16 -28.91
N GLY A 29 -17.28 18.28 -29.37
CA GLY A 29 -17.63 17.02 -28.69
C GLY A 29 -16.48 16.05 -28.45
N TRP A 30 -15.40 16.07 -29.26
CA TRP A 30 -14.22 15.23 -28.99
C TRP A 30 -13.45 15.66 -27.75
N TRP A 31 -13.38 16.97 -27.49
CA TRP A 31 -12.80 17.49 -26.27
C TRP A 31 -13.60 17.06 -25.05
N LEU A 32 -14.94 17.05 -25.16
CA LEU A 32 -15.82 16.54 -24.12
C LEU A 32 -15.51 15.06 -23.83
N LEU A 33 -15.37 14.25 -24.89
CA LEU A 33 -15.07 12.82 -24.81
C LEU A 33 -13.70 12.57 -24.16
N LEU A 34 -12.68 13.35 -24.53
CA LEU A 34 -11.33 13.26 -23.98
C LEU A 34 -11.34 13.63 -22.49
N VAL A 35 -12.02 14.73 -22.11
CA VAL A 35 -12.18 15.14 -20.71
C VAL A 35 -12.91 14.06 -19.90
N THR A 36 -14.01 13.51 -20.42
CA THR A 36 -14.74 12.42 -19.76
C THR A 36 -13.86 11.18 -19.58
N ALA A 37 -13.09 10.79 -20.60
CA ALA A 37 -12.16 9.67 -20.51
C ALA A 37 -11.07 9.90 -19.46
N CYS A 38 -10.45 11.10 -19.43
CA CYS A 38 -9.47 11.46 -18.41
C CYS A 38 -10.05 11.43 -17.00
N LEU A 39 -11.27 11.94 -16.80
CA LEU A 39 -11.95 11.88 -15.50
C LEU A 39 -12.25 10.45 -15.05
N LEU A 40 -12.66 9.58 -15.97
CA LEU A 40 -12.89 8.17 -15.67
C LEU A 40 -11.59 7.46 -15.28
N VAL A 41 -10.50 7.68 -16.02
CA VAL A 41 -9.18 7.10 -15.68
C VAL A 41 -8.68 7.63 -14.35
N ALA A 42 -8.76 8.94 -14.10
CA ALA A 42 -8.36 9.55 -12.84
C ALA A 42 -9.23 9.05 -11.68
N GLY A 43 -10.55 8.92 -11.89
CA GLY A 43 -11.49 8.37 -10.92
C GLY A 43 -11.21 6.91 -10.60
N CYS A 44 -11.01 6.05 -11.61
CA CYS A 44 -10.60 4.66 -11.43
C CYS A 44 -9.26 4.55 -10.71
N TRP A 45 -8.26 5.34 -11.08
CA TRP A 45 -6.95 5.36 -10.43
C TRP A 45 -7.06 5.81 -8.97
N TYR A 46 -7.81 6.87 -8.69
CA TYR A 46 -8.06 7.36 -7.34
C TYR A 46 -8.81 6.34 -6.48
N LEU A 47 -9.87 5.72 -7.02
CA LEU A 47 -10.62 4.67 -6.33
C LEU A 47 -9.78 3.42 -6.09
N TRP A 48 -8.92 3.03 -7.05
CA TRP A 48 -8.02 1.89 -6.89
C TRP A 48 -6.96 2.15 -5.80
N ARG A 49 -6.36 3.34 -5.81
CA ARG A 49 -5.43 3.78 -4.76
C ARG A 49 -6.11 3.87 -3.40
N ARG A 50 -7.32 4.43 -3.35
CA ARG A 50 -8.10 4.58 -2.11
C ARG A 50 -8.59 3.24 -1.57
N ARG A 51 -8.99 2.30 -2.42
CA ARG A 51 -9.35 0.93 -2.01
C ARG A 51 -8.16 0.24 -1.34
N ARG A 52 -6.95 0.35 -1.90
CA ARG A 52 -5.73 -0.18 -1.25
C ARG A 52 -5.50 0.37 0.16
N SER A 53 -5.86 1.63 0.42
CA SER A 53 -5.69 2.25 1.74
C SER A 53 -6.87 2.04 2.69
N THR A 54 -8.09 1.82 2.18
CA THR A 54 -9.32 1.82 3.00
C THR A 54 -9.67 0.42 3.51
N TYR A 55 -9.34 -0.65 2.78
CA TYR A 55 -9.54 -2.03 3.27
C TYR A 55 -8.54 -2.44 4.36
N ARG A 56 -7.44 -1.70 4.53
CA ARG A 56 -6.41 -2.01 5.54
C ARG A 56 -6.87 -1.75 6.96
N LYS A 57 -7.71 -0.74 7.21
CA LYS A 57 -8.09 -0.31 8.57
C LYS A 57 -8.90 -1.36 9.35
N PRO A 58 -9.97 -1.97 8.81
CA PRO A 58 -10.68 -3.03 9.53
C PRO A 58 -9.83 -4.30 9.64
N ALA A 59 -9.01 -4.61 8.64
CA ALA A 59 -8.11 -5.76 8.65
C ALA A 59 -7.00 -5.64 9.72
N LEU A 60 -6.48 -4.43 9.96
CA LEU A 60 -5.43 -4.21 10.96
C LEU A 60 -5.92 -4.49 12.38
N LYS A 61 -7.15 -4.07 12.71
CA LYS A 61 -7.73 -4.32 14.03
C LYS A 61 -7.95 -5.81 14.28
N THR A 62 -8.41 -6.56 13.27
CA THR A 62 -8.56 -8.02 13.39
C THR A 62 -7.21 -8.69 13.54
N ILE A 63 -6.21 -8.27 12.75
CA ILE A 63 -4.83 -8.77 12.83
C ILE A 63 -4.24 -8.56 14.22
N LEU A 64 -4.36 -7.35 14.79
CA LEU A 64 -3.81 -7.05 16.11
C LEU A 64 -4.53 -7.79 17.22
N THR A 65 -5.84 -8.00 17.09
CA THR A 65 -6.61 -8.81 18.06
C THR A 65 -6.17 -10.27 18.03
N GLU A 66 -5.91 -10.82 16.85
CA GLU A 66 -5.38 -12.18 16.68
C GLU A 66 -3.94 -12.29 17.19
N ALA A 67 -3.10 -11.30 16.90
CA ALA A 67 -1.73 -11.24 17.40
C ALA A 67 -1.66 -11.14 18.93
N LEU A 68 -2.55 -10.38 19.58
CA LEU A 68 -2.64 -10.33 21.04
C LEU A 68 -3.03 -11.69 21.65
N ARG A 69 -3.95 -12.42 21.02
CA ARG A 69 -4.33 -13.77 21.48
C ARG A 69 -3.16 -14.75 21.34
N GLU A 70 -2.47 -14.73 20.21
CA GLU A 70 -1.29 -15.57 20.00
C GLU A 70 -0.15 -15.18 20.96
N PHE A 71 0.00 -13.89 21.22
CA PHE A 71 0.93 -13.40 22.24
C PHE A 71 0.62 -13.95 23.63
N ASP A 72 -0.65 -14.02 24.04
CA ASP A 72 -1.02 -14.60 25.34
C ASP A 72 -0.56 -16.07 25.45
N HIS A 73 -0.70 -16.84 24.38
CA HIS A 73 -0.21 -18.22 24.30
C HIS A 73 1.31 -18.29 24.40
N VAL A 74 2.03 -17.55 23.55
CA VAL A 74 3.50 -17.53 23.54
C VAL A 74 4.07 -17.00 24.86
N ASN A 75 3.41 -16.01 25.48
CA ASN A 75 3.83 -15.47 26.77
C ASN A 75 3.76 -16.55 27.87
N SER A 76 2.73 -17.39 27.89
CA SER A 76 2.66 -18.48 28.86
C SER A 76 3.81 -19.49 28.72
N ALA A 77 4.21 -19.80 27.48
CA ALA A 77 5.38 -20.62 27.17
C ALA A 77 6.70 -19.92 27.53
N LEU A 78 6.77 -18.59 27.38
CA LEU A 78 7.93 -17.80 27.77
C LEU A 78 8.13 -17.81 29.29
N GLN A 79 7.03 -17.66 30.05
CA GLN A 79 7.07 -17.67 31.51
C GLN A 79 7.36 -19.07 32.09
N SER A 80 7.02 -20.15 31.36
CA SER A 80 7.37 -21.52 31.76
C SER A 80 8.83 -21.88 31.45
N GLY A 81 9.58 -20.99 30.78
CA GLY A 81 10.98 -21.19 30.43
C GLY A 81 11.18 -22.10 29.22
N GLU A 82 10.17 -22.22 28.34
CA GLU A 82 10.28 -23.02 27.13
C GLU A 82 11.26 -22.37 26.13
N SER A 83 12.26 -23.12 25.67
CA SER A 83 13.33 -22.59 24.81
C SER A 83 12.82 -22.09 23.45
N SER A 84 11.69 -22.59 22.94
CA SER A 84 11.10 -22.13 21.67
C SER A 84 10.31 -20.83 21.80
N ALA A 85 9.83 -20.48 23.01
CA ALA A 85 8.92 -19.35 23.21
C ALA A 85 9.54 -18.01 22.79
N MET A 86 10.85 -17.83 23.01
CA MET A 86 11.56 -16.63 22.59
C MET A 86 11.61 -16.47 21.07
N ALA A 87 11.83 -17.59 20.36
CA ALA A 87 11.83 -17.62 18.90
C ALA A 87 10.41 -17.36 18.36
N GLU A 88 9.40 -17.98 18.96
CA GLU A 88 7.99 -17.77 18.60
C GLU A 88 7.57 -16.31 18.81
N LEU A 89 7.96 -15.70 19.93
CA LEU A 89 7.70 -14.28 20.20
C LEU A 89 8.35 -13.37 19.16
N SER A 90 9.60 -13.67 18.80
CA SER A 90 10.34 -12.91 17.78
C SER A 90 9.68 -13.02 16.40
N VAL A 91 9.21 -14.22 16.04
CA VAL A 91 8.47 -14.46 14.78
C VAL A 91 7.14 -13.73 14.79
N LEU A 92 6.39 -13.78 15.89
CA LEU A 92 5.13 -13.07 16.05
C LEU A 92 5.31 -11.56 15.86
N MET A 93 6.26 -10.95 16.58
CA MET A 93 6.57 -9.52 16.47
C MET A 93 6.98 -9.12 15.05
N ARG A 94 7.84 -9.92 14.38
CA ARG A 94 8.20 -9.64 12.98
C ARG A 94 7.01 -9.72 12.04
N ARG A 95 6.16 -10.73 12.20
CA ARG A 95 4.97 -10.90 11.35
C ARG A 95 4.02 -9.72 11.50
N VAL A 96 3.79 -9.26 12.74
CA VAL A 96 2.97 -8.07 13.02
C VAL A 96 3.60 -6.82 12.40
N ALA A 97 4.91 -6.62 12.57
CA ALA A 97 5.64 -5.50 11.97
C ALA A 97 5.45 -5.43 10.44
N VAL A 98 5.62 -6.56 9.74
CA VAL A 98 5.43 -6.66 8.28
C VAL A 98 3.98 -6.42 7.85
N GLN A 99 3.02 -6.86 8.66
CA GLN A 99 1.59 -6.63 8.39
C GLN A 99 1.18 -5.16 8.61
N LEU A 100 1.81 -4.47 9.56
CA LEU A 100 1.65 -3.03 9.78
C LEU A 100 2.34 -2.20 8.71
N ASP A 101 3.51 -2.64 8.25
CA ASP A 101 4.30 -1.97 7.22
C ASP A 101 5.14 -2.95 6.42
N SER A 102 4.97 -2.94 5.10
CA SER A 102 5.80 -3.76 4.22
C SER A 102 7.28 -3.36 4.25
N GLU A 103 7.60 -2.11 4.61
CA GLU A 103 8.98 -1.67 4.78
C GLU A 103 9.69 -2.41 5.93
N ALA A 104 8.92 -2.91 6.91
CA ALA A 104 9.46 -3.68 8.02
C ALA A 104 10.05 -5.04 7.60
N ALA A 105 9.74 -5.54 6.39
CA ALA A 105 10.24 -6.84 5.93
C ALA A 105 11.75 -6.87 5.65
N GLY A 106 12.34 -5.71 5.33
CA GLY A 106 13.77 -5.58 5.04
C GLY A 106 14.64 -5.24 6.25
N VAL A 107 14.05 -4.81 7.37
CA VAL A 107 14.80 -4.42 8.56
C VAL A 107 15.08 -5.62 9.46
N THR A 108 16.31 -5.72 9.96
CA THR A 108 16.76 -6.83 10.82
C THR A 108 17.70 -6.31 11.91
N GLY A 109 17.88 -7.10 12.96
CA GLY A 109 18.79 -6.78 14.06
C GLY A 109 18.44 -5.46 14.74
N GLU A 110 19.45 -4.62 14.97
CA GLU A 110 19.28 -3.32 15.64
C GLU A 110 18.35 -2.37 14.87
N ALA A 111 18.40 -2.40 13.53
CA ALA A 111 17.53 -1.56 12.70
C ALA A 111 16.05 -1.94 12.84
N TRP A 112 15.76 -3.20 13.17
CA TRP A 112 14.41 -3.64 13.46
C TRP A 112 13.93 -3.15 14.83
N LEU A 113 14.79 -3.16 15.85
CA LEU A 113 14.47 -2.58 17.17
C LEU A 113 14.20 -1.07 17.06
N GLN A 114 15.02 -0.34 16.30
CA GLN A 114 14.81 1.08 16.02
C GLN A 114 13.49 1.34 15.29
N TRP A 115 13.10 0.45 14.38
CA TRP A 115 11.81 0.55 13.70
C TRP A 115 10.64 0.39 14.67
N LEU A 116 10.70 -0.58 15.60
CA LEU A 116 9.69 -0.78 16.63
C LEU A 116 9.54 0.45 17.53
N ASP A 117 10.67 1.00 17.99
CA ASP A 117 10.75 2.22 18.78
C ASP A 117 10.19 3.44 18.03
N SER A 118 10.45 3.56 16.72
CA SER A 118 9.94 4.68 15.90
C SER A 118 8.42 4.75 15.83
N ARG A 119 7.74 3.61 15.94
CA ARG A 119 6.27 3.48 15.92
C ARG A 119 5.61 3.79 17.26
N TRP A 120 6.38 3.87 18.33
CA TRP A 120 5.93 3.96 19.72
C TRP A 120 6.50 5.19 20.45
N GLN A 121 7.52 5.85 19.88
CA GLN A 121 8.24 7.01 20.43
C GLN A 121 8.87 6.77 21.82
N GLN A 122 9.20 5.52 22.14
CA GLN A 122 10.01 5.18 23.32
C GLN A 122 11.21 4.32 22.87
N GLN A 123 12.08 3.95 23.80
CA GLN A 123 13.34 3.25 23.51
C GLN A 123 13.40 1.87 24.18
N ASP A 124 12.25 1.27 24.47
CA ASP A 124 12.18 0.00 25.21
C ASP A 124 12.73 -1.18 24.40
N PHE A 125 12.77 -1.08 23.06
CA PHE A 125 13.34 -2.11 22.20
C PHE A 125 14.83 -1.92 21.95
N THR A 126 15.32 -0.70 21.74
CA THR A 126 16.76 -0.44 21.53
C THR A 126 17.56 -0.36 22.84
N ALA A 127 17.00 0.16 23.91
CA ALA A 127 17.69 0.38 25.20
C ALA A 127 17.11 -0.43 26.37
N GLY A 128 16.04 -1.20 26.15
CA GLY A 128 15.32 -1.93 27.20
C GLY A 128 15.26 -3.44 26.98
N ALA A 129 14.19 -4.04 27.53
CA ALA A 129 13.98 -5.49 27.50
C ALA A 129 13.79 -6.05 26.09
N GLY A 130 13.35 -5.23 25.12
CA GLY A 130 13.09 -5.67 23.74
C GLY A 130 14.35 -6.08 22.97
N ARG A 131 15.56 -5.71 23.44
CA ARG A 131 16.84 -6.18 22.87
C ARG A 131 16.95 -7.70 22.86
N ALA A 132 16.31 -8.37 23.82
CA ALA A 132 16.34 -9.81 23.95
C ALA A 132 15.80 -10.53 22.70
N LEU A 133 14.91 -9.90 21.93
CA LEU A 133 14.36 -10.43 20.67
C LEU A 133 15.42 -10.58 19.56
N VAL A 134 16.54 -9.85 19.65
CA VAL A 134 17.66 -9.92 18.69
C VAL A 134 18.86 -10.66 19.28
N GLU A 135 19.14 -10.46 20.57
CA GLU A 135 20.42 -10.88 21.16
C GLU A 135 20.61 -12.39 21.26
N SER A 136 19.57 -13.20 21.51
CA SER A 136 19.60 -14.64 21.19
C SER A 136 18.28 -15.33 21.55
N PRO A 137 17.70 -16.17 20.68
CA PRO A 137 16.64 -17.10 21.06
C PRO A 137 17.10 -18.21 22.02
N TYR A 138 18.42 -18.40 22.20
CA TYR A 138 18.99 -19.46 23.05
C TYR A 138 19.63 -18.95 24.35
N ARG A 139 19.53 -17.66 24.64
CA ARG A 139 20.02 -17.15 25.93
C ARG A 139 19.00 -17.53 27.01
N ALA A 140 19.48 -18.03 28.14
CA ALA A 140 18.65 -18.21 29.32
C ALA A 140 18.12 -16.84 29.77
N VAL A 141 16.85 -16.57 29.51
CA VAL A 141 16.15 -15.36 29.95
C VAL A 141 15.74 -15.59 31.39
N SER A 142 16.08 -14.66 32.29
CA SER A 142 15.57 -14.75 33.66
C SER A 142 14.06 -14.54 33.68
N ALA A 143 13.36 -15.08 34.67
CA ALA A 143 11.91 -14.86 34.79
C ALA A 143 11.55 -13.35 34.86
N ALA A 144 12.40 -12.54 35.48
CA ALA A 144 12.22 -11.09 35.55
C ALA A 144 12.35 -10.42 34.16
N ASP A 145 13.35 -10.84 33.37
CA ASP A 145 13.55 -10.31 32.01
C ASP A 145 12.43 -10.77 31.07
N ALA A 146 11.95 -12.00 31.22
CA ALA A 146 10.82 -12.54 30.47
C ALA A 146 9.54 -11.76 30.73
N LEU A 147 9.27 -11.42 32.00
CA LEU A 147 8.15 -10.54 32.38
C LEU A 147 8.32 -9.14 31.77
N ALA A 148 9.48 -8.51 31.93
CA ALA A 148 9.73 -7.18 31.38
C ALA A 148 9.57 -7.13 29.85
N LEU A 149 10.11 -8.13 29.16
CA LEU A 149 9.96 -8.29 27.70
C LEU A 149 8.49 -8.47 27.32
N SER A 150 7.75 -9.30 28.06
CA SER A 150 6.34 -9.54 27.79
C SER A 150 5.49 -8.28 27.96
N CYS A 151 5.77 -7.46 28.98
CA CYS A 151 5.09 -6.18 29.17
C CYS A 151 5.35 -5.25 27.98
N VAL A 152 6.61 -5.05 27.60
CA VAL A 152 6.97 -4.18 26.46
C VAL A 152 6.31 -4.64 25.16
N CYS A 153 6.32 -5.95 24.87
CA CYS A 153 5.67 -6.50 23.68
C CYS A 153 4.15 -6.33 23.68
N ARG A 154 3.50 -6.59 24.83
CA ARG A 154 2.04 -6.39 24.97
C ARG A 154 1.67 -4.94 24.79
N ASP A 155 2.35 -4.07 25.53
CA ASP A 155 2.12 -2.62 25.52
C ASP A 155 2.23 -2.14 24.07
N TRP A 156 3.32 -2.50 23.38
CA TRP A 156 3.53 -2.17 21.98
C TRP A 156 2.38 -2.62 21.07
N LEU A 157 1.92 -3.88 21.17
CA LEU A 157 0.78 -4.38 20.40
C LEU A 157 -0.50 -3.59 20.67
N GLU A 158 -0.73 -3.16 21.91
CA GLU A 158 -1.90 -2.39 22.29
C GLU A 158 -1.89 -0.98 21.70
N ALA A 159 -0.75 -0.27 21.65
CA ALA A 159 -0.72 1.05 21.01
C ALA A 159 -0.78 1.02 19.48
N GLN A 160 -0.55 -0.13 18.84
CA GLN A 160 -0.76 -0.24 17.39
C GLN A 160 -2.25 -0.39 17.00
N ARG A 161 -3.17 -0.60 17.97
CA ARG A 161 -4.61 -0.87 17.76
C ARG A 161 -5.46 0.34 17.39
#